data_AF-A0A671QGM9-F1
#
_entry.id   AF-A0A671QGM9-F1
#
_cell.length_a   1.000
_cell.length_b   1.000
_cell.length_c   1.000
_cell.angle_alpha   90.00
_cell.angle_beta   90.00
_cell.angle_gamma   90.00
#
_symmetry.space_group_name_H-M   'P 1'
#
loop_
_entity.id
_entity.type
_entity.pdbx_description
1 polymer ?
#
loop_
_entity_poly.entity_id
_entity_poly.type
_entity_poly.pdbx_seq_one_letter_code
_entity_poly.pdbx_strand_id
1 'polypeptide(L)'
;MMYKSQFLKIDPYDWFCCPGHFFQFQEKKNNYLNLPGKGFNFRCNCIYLSSFSSQVRSHLYTVNAYPDFTLNSHFAQQIGEIADATENNQTRLATYLSKKLILDYGTHVITSVDAGAILVQADYIKRSYVSNSQSEKSSVSASSTQNNLVAIDRSGVPLHYFLNPSMFPDLPVPTLHKLALSVQQAAVRYYNINTIPGCVDPNSPNFNFQANVNSKSCEEPATNLTFGGVYQICTPSADGNVICDELAQKNPNTGDYTCRQPYTSFLLVSETVEQVYSKSKCYKKCHSCWLVLDCCKHVCENVYFVRKAQINTYWCSTSQTVPQYSGYLFGGLFGPSFQNPLTKSHDCPPNYFAQTFLTNGMRICLSNDYEAGTVSSVPFGGFFSCRSGNPLAGDQYRCPPQYSQHLAAISDGCQVLYCVQSGEFTGGQLKPIHLPPFTRPPLVNMMATNTVAVMTECDRAWLRVGETKKWRLSKPGEMSGGEKAGLVCGVMTFIAIVVAGIVILVKRRRTFSNFGHRQGT
;
A
#
# COMPACT_ATOMS: atom_id res chain seq x y z
N MET A 1 -1.16 37.38 -2.49
CA MET A 1 -1.22 36.16 -1.65
C MET A 1 -1.13 34.94 -2.57
N MET A 2 0.05 34.32 -2.64
CA MET A 2 0.29 33.13 -3.47
C MET A 2 -0.37 31.92 -2.81
N TYR A 3 -1.36 31.33 -3.48
CA TYR A 3 -1.97 30.09 -3.04
C TYR A 3 -0.92 28.97 -3.15
N LYS A 4 -0.48 28.45 -2.00
CA LYS A 4 0.14 27.12 -1.89
C LYS A 4 -0.82 26.15 -2.55
N SER A 5 -0.37 25.44 -3.58
CA SER A 5 -1.10 24.39 -4.29
C SER A 5 -1.85 23.50 -3.29
N GLN A 6 -3.18 23.60 -3.28
CA GLN A 6 -4.04 22.89 -2.34
C GLN A 6 -4.36 21.52 -2.93
N PHE A 7 -3.83 20.49 -2.31
CA PHE A 7 -4.14 19.12 -2.61
C PHE A 7 -5.42 18.70 -1.87
N LEU A 8 -6.24 17.85 -2.49
CA LEU A 8 -7.47 17.33 -1.89
C LEU A 8 -7.32 15.86 -1.51
N LYS A 9 -7.67 15.59 -0.26
CA LYS A 9 -7.98 14.25 0.22
C LYS A 9 -9.49 14.09 0.16
N ILE A 10 -9.94 13.19 -0.71
CA ILE A 10 -11.36 12.87 -0.86
C ILE A 10 -11.62 11.62 -0.04
N ASP A 11 -12.65 11.66 0.79
CA ASP A 11 -12.95 10.57 1.69
C ASP A 11 -14.13 9.73 1.16
N PRO A 12 -14.06 8.39 1.21
CA PRO A 12 -15.10 7.54 0.62
C PRO A 12 -16.45 7.63 1.35
N TYR A 13 -16.51 8.27 2.53
CA TYR A 13 -17.76 8.58 3.22
C TYR A 13 -18.53 9.76 2.61
N ASP A 14 -17.91 10.53 1.70
CA ASP A 14 -18.54 11.70 1.06
C ASP A 14 -19.63 11.32 0.04
N TRP A 15 -19.71 10.05 -0.37
CA TRP A 15 -20.53 9.55 -1.49
C TRP A 15 -21.94 9.10 -1.12
N PHE A 16 -22.29 8.99 0.17
CA PHE A 16 -23.59 8.45 0.59
C PHE A 16 -24.26 9.32 1.66
N CYS A 17 -25.13 10.21 1.21
CA CYS A 17 -26.15 10.86 2.03
C CYS A 17 -27.48 10.12 1.85
N CYS A 18 -27.90 9.39 2.89
CA CYS A 18 -29.26 8.96 3.27
C CYS A 18 -30.20 8.42 2.14
N PRO A 19 -30.66 7.15 2.20
CA PRO A 19 -31.70 6.68 1.29
C PRO A 19 -33.05 7.31 1.71
N GLY A 20 -33.68 8.10 0.84
CA GLY A 20 -35.06 8.55 1.07
C GLY A 20 -35.51 9.87 0.44
N HIS A 21 -34.61 10.75 -0.03
CA HIS A 21 -35.01 11.93 -0.80
C HIS A 21 -34.07 12.13 -1.99
N PHE A 22 -34.48 11.65 -3.15
CA PHE A 22 -34.02 12.18 -4.43
C PHE A 22 -34.49 13.63 -4.51
N PHE A 23 -33.63 14.59 -4.13
CA PHE A 23 -33.75 15.91 -4.72
C PHE A 23 -33.21 15.80 -6.13
N GLN A 24 -34.13 15.78 -7.08
CA GLN A 24 -33.88 15.93 -8.50
C GLN A 24 -33.27 17.33 -8.72
N PHE A 25 -31.95 17.47 -8.53
CA PHE A 25 -31.22 18.56 -9.14
C PHE A 25 -30.91 18.13 -10.57
N GLN A 26 -31.59 18.79 -11.51
CA GLN A 26 -31.34 18.67 -12.94
C GLN A 26 -29.83 18.72 -13.24
N GLU A 27 -29.34 17.58 -13.70
CA GLU A 27 -28.21 17.33 -14.60
C GLU A 27 -27.39 18.56 -15.02
N LYS A 28 -26.32 18.85 -14.26
CA LYS A 28 -25.04 19.21 -14.86
C LYS A 28 -23.96 18.41 -14.16
N LYS A 29 -23.35 17.50 -14.93
CA LYS A 29 -22.15 16.73 -14.59
C LYS A 29 -21.20 17.58 -13.75
N ASN A 30 -21.09 17.32 -12.45
CA ASN A 30 -19.92 17.58 -11.62
C ASN A 30 -20.17 16.98 -10.22
N ASN A 31 -19.30 16.06 -9.82
CA ASN A 31 -19.33 15.41 -8.51
C ASN A 31 -18.91 16.43 -7.44
N TYR A 32 -19.83 16.78 -6.54
CA TYR A 32 -19.54 17.64 -5.40
C TYR A 32 -18.92 16.83 -4.25
N LEU A 33 -17.82 17.34 -3.70
CA LEU A 33 -17.07 16.72 -2.62
C LEU A 33 -17.51 17.24 -1.25
N ASN A 34 -17.96 16.33 -0.38
CA ASN A 34 -18.19 16.65 1.02
C ASN A 34 -16.87 16.69 1.80
N LEU A 35 -16.88 17.36 2.96
CA LEU A 35 -15.76 17.37 3.90
C LEU A 35 -15.95 16.21 4.89
N PRO A 36 -14.88 15.50 5.29
CA PRO A 36 -14.95 14.34 6.19
C PRO A 36 -15.82 14.58 7.42
N GLY A 37 -15.55 15.63 8.19
CA GLY A 37 -16.27 15.88 9.44
C GLY A 37 -17.78 16.12 9.25
N LYS A 38 -18.21 16.67 8.10
CA LYS A 38 -19.63 16.95 7.82
C LYS A 38 -20.36 15.69 7.36
N GLY A 39 -19.76 14.89 6.46
CA GLY A 39 -20.34 13.64 5.98
C GLY A 39 -20.56 12.61 7.10
N PHE A 40 -19.58 12.46 7.99
CA PHE A 40 -19.68 11.57 9.15
C PHE A 40 -20.83 11.97 10.11
N ASN A 41 -20.92 13.26 10.49
CA ASN A 41 -21.92 13.73 11.43
C ASN A 41 -23.35 13.65 10.85
N PHE A 42 -23.51 14.04 9.58
CA PHE A 42 -24.80 13.99 8.89
C PHE A 42 -25.31 12.55 8.75
N ARG A 43 -24.42 11.61 8.40
CA ARG A 43 -24.78 10.19 8.25
C ARG A 43 -25.20 9.56 9.58
N CYS A 44 -24.50 9.82 10.68
CA CYS A 44 -24.88 9.32 12.01
C CYS A 44 -26.28 9.78 12.42
N ASN A 45 -26.62 11.04 12.15
CA ASN A 45 -27.93 11.59 12.52
C ASN A 45 -29.05 11.08 11.60
N CYS A 46 -28.78 10.92 10.29
CA CYS A 46 -29.74 10.40 9.31
C CYS A 46 -30.27 8.97 9.59
N ILE A 47 -29.52 8.19 10.36
CA ILE A 47 -29.91 6.80 10.71
C ILE A 47 -31.11 6.82 11.66
N TYR A 48 -31.14 7.76 12.60
CA TYR A 48 -32.18 7.86 13.62
C TYR A 48 -33.20 8.97 13.35
N LEU A 49 -32.84 9.97 12.54
CA LEU A 49 -33.61 11.18 12.28
C LEU A 49 -33.72 11.46 10.77
N SER A 50 -34.77 12.13 10.35
CA SER A 50 -34.83 12.80 9.05
C SER A 50 -34.01 14.08 9.12
N SER A 51 -33.12 14.28 8.15
CA SER A 51 -32.26 15.47 8.12
C SER A 51 -32.70 16.39 6.99
N PHE A 52 -32.87 17.68 7.30
CA PHE A 52 -33.17 18.72 6.33
C PHE A 52 -32.04 19.74 6.34
N SER A 53 -31.60 20.16 5.16
CA SER A 53 -30.64 21.27 5.03
C SER A 53 -31.23 22.38 4.19
N SER A 54 -31.34 23.58 4.75
CA SER A 54 -31.56 24.81 3.99
C SER A 54 -30.23 25.55 3.87
N GLN A 55 -29.96 26.12 2.70
CA GLN A 55 -28.71 26.81 2.45
C GLN A 55 -28.93 28.11 1.70
N VAL A 56 -28.19 29.14 2.11
CA VAL A 56 -28.04 30.40 1.38
C VAL A 56 -26.59 30.49 0.94
N ARG A 57 -26.36 30.52 -0.38
CA ARG A 57 -25.03 30.55 -1.00
C ARG A 57 -24.83 31.88 -1.70
N SER A 58 -23.77 32.59 -1.35
CA SER A 58 -23.29 33.79 -2.04
C SER A 58 -21.97 33.45 -2.72
N HIS A 59 -22.02 33.21 -4.03
CA HIS A 59 -20.84 33.06 -4.88
C HIS A 59 -20.33 34.44 -5.29
N LEU A 60 -19.02 34.67 -5.17
CA LEU A 60 -18.41 35.96 -5.50
C LEU A 60 -17.34 35.82 -6.59
N TYR A 61 -16.49 34.79 -6.48
CA TYR A 61 -15.42 34.57 -7.45
C TYR A 61 -15.24 33.08 -7.75
N THR A 62 -14.81 32.79 -8.96
CA THR A 62 -14.23 31.49 -9.31
C THR A 62 -12.75 31.71 -9.60
N VAL A 63 -11.89 31.02 -8.86
CA VAL A 63 -10.43 31.10 -8.96
C VAL A 63 -9.93 29.84 -9.65
N ASN A 64 -9.33 30.01 -10.82
CA ASN A 64 -8.78 28.91 -11.61
C ASN A 64 -7.25 28.89 -11.51
N ALA A 65 -6.68 27.69 -11.46
CA ALA A 65 -5.25 27.50 -11.61
C ALA A 65 -4.84 27.71 -13.07
N TYR A 66 -3.83 28.54 -13.30
CA TYR A 66 -3.24 28.71 -14.64
C TYR A 66 -2.37 27.49 -14.96
N PRO A 67 -2.31 26.99 -16.21
CA PRO A 67 -1.56 25.78 -16.57
C PRO A 67 -0.06 25.86 -16.27
N ASP A 68 0.56 27.04 -16.31
CA ASP A 68 2.00 27.25 -16.07
C ASP A 68 2.34 27.52 -14.58
N PHE A 69 1.78 26.73 -13.67
CA PHE A 69 2.07 26.89 -12.24
C PHE A 69 3.39 26.20 -11.84
N THR A 70 4.12 26.83 -10.92
CA THR A 70 5.36 26.24 -10.40
C THR A 70 5.06 25.11 -9.42
N LEU A 71 5.73 23.96 -9.62
CA LEU A 71 5.61 22.83 -8.72
C LEU A 71 6.28 23.14 -7.38
N ASN A 72 5.66 22.67 -6.30
CA ASN A 72 6.28 22.71 -4.98
C ASN A 72 7.58 21.87 -4.98
N SER A 73 8.66 22.43 -4.44
CA SER A 73 9.99 21.78 -4.47
C SER A 73 10.04 20.44 -3.75
N HIS A 74 9.33 20.30 -2.62
CA HIS A 74 9.24 19.04 -1.89
C HIS A 74 8.41 18.00 -2.65
N PHE A 75 7.35 18.42 -3.33
CA PHE A 75 6.58 17.54 -4.22
C PHE A 75 7.46 17.02 -5.35
N ALA A 76 8.19 17.91 -6.04
CA ALA A 76 9.11 17.54 -7.11
C ALA A 76 10.20 16.58 -6.64
N GLN A 77 10.74 16.78 -5.43
CA GLN A 77 11.71 15.87 -4.82
C GLN A 77 11.14 14.47 -4.61
N GLN A 78 9.94 14.34 -4.01
CA GLN A 78 9.31 13.04 -3.80
C GLN A 78 9.00 12.31 -5.12
N ILE A 79 8.60 13.04 -6.16
CA ILE A 79 8.44 12.47 -7.51
C ILE A 79 9.78 11.96 -8.04
N GLY A 80 10.88 12.69 -7.84
CA GLY A 80 12.23 12.26 -8.18
C GLY A 80 12.64 10.95 -7.47
N GLU A 81 12.34 10.82 -6.17
CA GLU A 81 12.62 9.59 -5.41
C GLU A 81 11.84 8.37 -5.94
N ILE A 82 10.57 8.56 -6.33
CA ILE A 82 9.75 7.50 -6.94
C ILE A 82 10.31 7.13 -8.32
N ALA A 83 10.72 8.11 -9.13
CA ALA A 83 11.31 7.89 -10.44
C ALA A 83 12.61 7.06 -10.32
N ASP A 84 13.49 7.44 -9.40
CA ASP A 84 14.73 6.73 -9.08
C ASP A 84 14.46 5.28 -8.67
N ALA A 85 13.51 5.06 -7.75
CA ALA A 85 13.15 3.70 -7.32
C ALA A 85 12.58 2.86 -8.49
N THR A 86 11.81 3.48 -9.37
CA THR A 86 11.20 2.82 -10.53
C THR A 86 12.25 2.40 -11.56
N GLU A 87 13.26 3.25 -11.80
CA GLU A 87 14.35 3.00 -12.74
C GLU A 87 15.34 1.96 -12.25
N ASN A 88 15.58 1.91 -10.94
CA ASN A 88 16.44 0.91 -10.31
C ASN A 88 15.73 -0.43 -10.04
N ASN A 89 14.56 -0.64 -10.67
CA ASN A 89 13.72 -1.83 -10.49
C ASN A 89 13.37 -2.15 -9.03
N GLN A 90 13.33 -1.13 -8.16
CA GLN A 90 12.99 -1.24 -6.75
C GLN A 90 11.46 -1.10 -6.58
N THR A 91 10.71 -2.03 -7.16
CA THR A 91 9.23 -2.00 -7.23
C THR A 91 8.55 -1.83 -5.87
N ARG A 92 9.04 -2.51 -4.82
CA ARG A 92 8.51 -2.39 -3.45
C ARG A 92 8.73 -1.01 -2.85
N LEU A 93 9.89 -0.39 -3.10
CA LEU A 93 10.18 0.97 -2.66
C LEU A 93 9.35 2.00 -3.42
N ALA A 94 9.28 1.90 -4.76
CA ALA A 94 8.48 2.78 -5.59
C ALA A 94 7.00 2.76 -5.17
N THR A 95 6.44 1.57 -4.92
CA THR A 95 5.07 1.39 -4.42
C THR A 95 4.88 2.03 -3.03
N TYR A 96 5.83 1.86 -2.11
CA TYR A 96 5.77 2.46 -0.78
C TYR A 96 5.79 4.00 -0.85
N LEU A 97 6.71 4.57 -1.64
CA LEU A 97 6.83 6.00 -1.85
C LEU A 97 5.59 6.59 -2.54
N SER A 98 5.02 5.91 -3.54
CA SER A 98 3.76 6.34 -4.17
C SER A 98 2.60 6.40 -3.17
N LYS A 99 2.50 5.44 -2.24
CA LYS A 99 1.50 5.50 -1.16
C LYS A 99 1.73 6.66 -0.20
N LYS A 100 3.00 6.96 0.11
CA LYS A 100 3.37 8.12 0.94
C LYS A 100 3.01 9.44 0.24
N LEU A 101 3.21 9.53 -1.08
CA LEU A 101 2.76 10.68 -1.88
C LEU A 101 1.25 10.93 -1.70
N ILE A 102 0.43 9.87 -1.75
CA ILE A 102 -1.03 9.97 -1.53
C ILE A 102 -1.37 10.38 -0.07
N LEU A 103 -0.56 9.99 0.90
CA LEU A 103 -0.73 10.43 2.29
C LEU A 103 -0.51 11.95 2.41
N ASP A 104 0.59 12.44 1.85
CA ASP A 104 1.07 13.81 2.00
C ASP A 104 0.27 14.79 1.13
N TYR A 105 -0.15 14.34 -0.07
CA TYR A 105 -0.72 15.18 -1.13
C TYR A 105 -2.10 14.71 -1.59
N GLY A 106 -2.77 13.81 -0.87
CA GLY A 106 -4.12 13.36 -1.22
C GLY A 106 -4.21 12.66 -2.57
N THR A 107 -5.42 12.57 -3.12
CA THR A 107 -5.70 11.85 -4.38
C THR A 107 -5.95 12.77 -5.56
N HIS A 108 -6.25 14.05 -5.30
CA HIS A 108 -6.64 15.03 -6.31
C HIS A 108 -5.89 16.35 -6.13
N VAL A 109 -5.71 17.07 -7.23
CA VAL A 109 -5.19 18.43 -7.25
C VAL A 109 -6.33 19.37 -7.61
N ILE A 110 -6.53 20.40 -6.79
CA ILE A 110 -7.55 21.43 -7.04
C ILE A 110 -7.12 22.28 -8.24
N THR A 111 -8.00 22.39 -9.24
CA THR A 111 -7.80 23.25 -10.43
C THR A 111 -8.72 24.45 -10.44
N SER A 112 -9.83 24.41 -9.70
CA SER A 112 -10.76 25.52 -9.57
C SER A 112 -11.39 25.57 -8.18
N VAL A 113 -11.54 26.77 -7.64
CA VAL A 113 -12.19 27.03 -6.35
C VAL A 113 -13.22 28.13 -6.51
N ASP A 114 -14.43 27.87 -6.08
CA ASP A 114 -15.43 28.93 -5.91
C ASP A 114 -15.24 29.56 -4.52
N ALA A 115 -14.97 30.87 -4.51
CA ALA A 115 -14.82 31.66 -3.32
C ALA A 115 -16.09 32.47 -3.05
N GLY A 116 -16.56 32.41 -1.81
CA GLY A 116 -17.77 33.11 -1.40
C GLY A 116 -18.10 32.88 0.07
N ALA A 117 -19.38 32.99 0.40
CA ALA A 117 -19.91 32.68 1.73
C ALA A 117 -21.10 31.72 1.61
N ILE A 118 -21.22 30.82 2.58
CA ILE A 118 -22.34 29.90 2.68
C ILE A 118 -22.86 29.88 4.12
N LEU A 119 -24.16 30.08 4.28
CA LEU A 119 -24.89 29.84 5.51
C LEU A 119 -25.73 28.58 5.30
N VAL A 120 -25.52 27.58 6.16
CA VAL A 120 -26.24 26.31 6.11
C VAL A 120 -26.92 26.11 7.46
N GLN A 121 -28.23 25.90 7.44
CA GLN A 121 -28.99 25.40 8.57
C GLN A 121 -29.29 23.92 8.31
N ALA A 122 -28.95 23.07 9.29
CA ALA A 122 -29.20 21.64 9.24
C ALA A 122 -30.05 21.24 10.44
N ASP A 123 -31.29 20.84 10.18
CA ASP A 123 -32.27 20.46 11.18
C ASP A 123 -32.48 18.94 11.16
N TYR A 124 -32.63 18.34 12.34
CA TYR A 124 -32.85 16.90 12.51
C TYR A 124 -34.19 16.65 13.19
N ILE A 125 -35.13 16.05 12.47
CA ILE A 125 -36.50 15.83 12.91
C ILE A 125 -36.76 14.33 12.97
N LYS A 126 -37.48 13.84 13.98
CA LYS A 126 -37.89 12.42 14.04
C LYS A 126 -38.69 12.04 12.79
N ARG A 127 -38.37 10.90 12.18
CA ARG A 127 -39.01 10.40 10.94
C ARG A 127 -40.54 10.36 11.00
N SER A 128 -41.11 10.14 12.19
CA SER A 128 -42.55 10.14 12.43
C SER A 128 -43.27 11.48 12.21
N TYR A 129 -42.55 12.60 12.14
CA TYR A 129 -43.12 13.95 12.00
C TYR A 129 -42.94 14.55 10.60
N VAL A 130 -42.36 13.81 9.65
CA VAL A 130 -42.14 14.32 8.29
C VAL A 130 -43.36 14.05 7.43
N SER A 131 -44.18 15.09 7.25
CA SER A 131 -45.21 15.18 6.21
C SER A 131 -44.88 16.34 5.26
N ASN A 132 -45.14 16.13 3.96
CA ASN A 132 -44.75 16.97 2.82
C ASN A 132 -44.77 18.49 3.09
N SER A 133 -43.62 19.15 2.95
CA SER A 133 -43.54 20.61 2.82
C SER A 133 -42.46 21.02 1.81
N GLN A 134 -42.81 21.98 0.95
CA GLN A 134 -41.93 22.60 -0.06
C GLN A 134 -41.18 23.78 0.59
N SER A 135 -39.88 23.90 0.33
CA SER A 135 -39.02 24.95 0.90
C SER A 135 -39.04 26.24 0.08
N GLU A 136 -39.30 27.37 0.74
CA GLU A 136 -39.11 28.72 0.19
C GLU A 136 -37.62 29.10 0.13
N LYS A 137 -37.23 29.84 -0.92
CA LYS A 137 -35.87 30.40 -1.10
C LYS A 137 -35.83 31.83 -0.57
N SER A 138 -34.87 32.13 0.28
CA SER A 138 -34.54 33.50 0.71
C SER A 138 -33.09 33.83 0.36
N SER A 139 -32.84 35.06 -0.11
CA SER A 139 -31.50 35.59 -0.40
C SER A 139 -31.09 36.62 0.66
N VAL A 140 -29.87 36.50 1.20
CA VAL A 140 -29.28 37.51 2.10
C VAL A 140 -28.55 38.58 1.28
N SER A 141 -28.69 39.84 1.66
CA SER A 141 -27.92 40.95 1.08
C SER A 141 -26.45 40.90 1.53
N ALA A 142 -25.55 40.87 0.55
CA ALA A 142 -24.11 40.66 0.68
C ALA A 142 -23.35 41.95 1.08
N SER A 143 -23.57 42.48 2.30
CA SER A 143 -22.84 43.67 2.78
C SER A 143 -21.76 43.40 3.84
N SER A 144 -21.57 42.15 4.30
CA SER A 144 -20.60 41.80 5.35
C SER A 144 -19.54 40.74 4.97
N THR A 145 -19.52 40.25 3.73
CA THR A 145 -18.65 39.13 3.30
C THR A 145 -17.40 39.55 2.52
N GLN A 146 -17.21 40.85 2.25
CA GLN A 146 -16.17 41.36 1.32
C GLN A 146 -14.73 40.89 1.66
N ASN A 147 -14.42 40.63 2.94
CA ASN A 147 -13.07 40.25 3.39
C ASN A 147 -12.96 38.83 4.00
N ASN A 148 -14.06 38.06 4.05
CA ASN A 148 -14.10 36.74 4.71
C ASN A 148 -14.56 35.64 3.73
N LEU A 149 -13.85 35.52 2.61
CA LEU A 149 -14.17 34.54 1.58
C LEU A 149 -13.61 33.16 1.94
N VAL A 150 -14.43 32.13 1.79
CA VAL A 150 -14.02 30.73 1.93
C VAL A 150 -14.27 29.97 0.64
N ALA A 151 -13.55 28.86 0.46
CA ALA A 151 -13.83 27.90 -0.60
C ALA A 151 -15.20 27.25 -0.33
N ILE A 152 -16.23 27.67 -1.05
CA ILE A 152 -17.58 27.10 -0.98
C ILE A 152 -17.74 25.92 -1.94
N ASP A 153 -16.88 25.82 -2.93
CA ASP A 153 -16.83 24.71 -3.90
C ASP A 153 -15.41 24.47 -4.40
N ARG A 154 -15.13 23.24 -4.83
CA ARG A 154 -13.81 22.84 -5.32
C ARG A 154 -13.96 21.84 -6.45
N SER A 155 -13.22 22.07 -7.54
CA SER A 155 -13.06 21.14 -8.64
C SER A 155 -11.58 20.80 -8.84
N GLY A 156 -11.31 19.58 -9.25
CA GLY A 156 -9.94 19.10 -9.41
C GLY A 156 -9.87 17.84 -10.26
N VAL A 157 -8.66 17.45 -10.60
CA VAL A 157 -8.38 16.21 -11.34
C VAL A 157 -7.50 15.27 -10.53
N PRO A 158 -7.50 13.96 -10.82
CA PRO A 158 -6.67 13.01 -10.10
C PRO A 158 -5.18 13.38 -10.16
N LEU A 159 -4.46 13.17 -9.06
CA LEU A 159 -3.04 13.55 -8.92
C LEU A 159 -2.16 13.02 -10.06
N HIS A 160 -2.40 11.78 -10.48
CA HIS A 160 -1.62 11.12 -11.53
C HIS A 160 -1.74 11.79 -12.92
N TYR A 161 -2.77 12.61 -13.17
CA TYR A 161 -2.91 13.34 -14.43
C TYR A 161 -1.86 14.47 -14.57
N PHE A 162 -1.35 14.98 -13.45
CA PHE A 162 -0.28 15.99 -13.43
C PHE A 162 1.12 15.41 -13.63
N LEU A 163 1.25 14.09 -13.66
CA LEU A 163 2.52 13.37 -13.84
C LEU A 163 2.75 13.13 -15.34
N ASN A 164 2.96 14.22 -16.07
CA ASN A 164 3.08 14.24 -17.53
C ASN A 164 4.36 14.97 -18.00
N PRO A 165 4.77 14.79 -19.27
CA PRO A 165 6.02 15.36 -19.77
C PRO A 165 6.07 16.90 -19.76
N SER A 166 4.94 17.59 -19.82
CA SER A 166 4.90 19.05 -19.77
C SER A 166 5.25 19.59 -18.38
N MET A 167 4.84 18.89 -17.32
CA MET A 167 5.12 19.26 -15.93
C MET A 167 6.50 18.78 -15.45
N PHE A 168 6.99 17.69 -16.04
CA PHE A 168 8.26 17.05 -15.68
C PHE A 168 9.14 16.83 -16.93
N PRO A 169 9.62 17.91 -17.57
CA PRO A 169 10.40 17.80 -18.80
C PRO A 169 11.75 17.10 -18.60
N ASP A 170 12.26 17.08 -17.37
CA ASP A 170 13.53 16.47 -16.99
C ASP A 170 13.43 14.95 -16.74
N LEU A 171 12.29 14.30 -16.99
CA LEU A 171 12.11 12.86 -16.81
C LEU A 171 11.80 12.16 -18.13
N PRO A 172 12.38 10.97 -18.38
CA PRO A 172 12.04 10.17 -19.56
C PRO A 172 10.54 9.80 -19.57
N VAL A 173 9.90 9.92 -20.74
CA VAL A 173 8.47 9.61 -20.92
C VAL A 173 8.08 8.21 -20.41
N PRO A 174 8.85 7.13 -20.66
CA PRO A 174 8.53 5.81 -20.12
C PRO A 174 8.60 5.73 -18.59
N THR A 175 9.55 6.44 -17.97
CA THR A 175 9.65 6.56 -16.51
C THR A 175 8.42 7.27 -15.95
N LEU A 176 8.00 8.37 -16.58
CA LEU A 176 6.80 9.13 -16.18
C LEU A 176 5.52 8.29 -16.25
N HIS A 177 5.33 7.49 -17.32
CA HIS A 177 4.17 6.61 -17.41
C HIS A 177 4.13 5.56 -16.29
N LYS A 178 5.27 4.92 -15.98
CA LYS A 178 5.36 3.95 -14.87
C LYS A 178 5.08 4.62 -13.53
N LEU A 179 5.63 5.82 -13.33
CA LEU A 179 5.42 6.61 -12.12
C LEU A 179 3.94 7.00 -11.96
N ALA A 180 3.31 7.50 -13.02
CA ALA A 180 1.90 7.88 -13.01
C ALA A 180 0.99 6.68 -12.70
N LEU A 181 1.29 5.52 -13.29
CA LEU A 181 0.58 4.27 -13.02
C LEU A 181 0.75 3.85 -11.55
N SER A 182 1.96 3.92 -10.99
CA SER A 182 2.21 3.59 -9.58
C SER A 182 1.42 4.49 -8.62
N VAL A 183 1.37 5.79 -8.89
CA VAL A 183 0.59 6.75 -8.10
C VAL A 183 -0.92 6.52 -8.25
N GLN A 184 -1.40 6.23 -9.47
CA GLN A 184 -2.80 5.87 -9.72
C GLN A 184 -3.20 4.63 -8.91
N GLN A 185 -2.40 3.57 -8.97
CA GLN A 185 -2.64 2.34 -8.22
C GLN A 185 -2.64 2.58 -6.71
N ALA A 186 -1.76 3.45 -6.21
CA ALA A 186 -1.76 3.83 -4.79
C ALA A 186 -3.06 4.55 -4.39
N ALA A 187 -3.56 5.46 -5.23
CA ALA A 187 -4.83 6.15 -5.00
C ALA A 187 -6.03 5.20 -5.04
N VAL A 188 -6.12 4.32 -6.05
CA VAL A 188 -7.17 3.29 -6.15
C VAL A 188 -7.16 2.39 -4.91
N ARG A 189 -5.97 2.00 -4.44
CA ARG A 189 -5.82 1.17 -3.25
C ARG A 189 -6.30 1.87 -1.97
N TYR A 190 -6.09 3.17 -1.85
CA TYR A 190 -6.65 3.97 -0.76
C TYR A 190 -8.18 3.92 -0.73
N TYR A 191 -8.83 4.08 -1.88
CA TYR A 191 -10.29 3.97 -1.97
C TYR A 191 -10.78 2.56 -1.65
N ASN A 192 -10.22 1.54 -2.31
CA ASN A 192 -10.62 0.15 -2.09
C ASN A 192 -10.49 -0.26 -0.62
N ILE A 193 -9.42 0.19 0.05
CA ILE A 193 -9.20 -0.16 1.46
C ILE A 193 -10.26 0.44 2.39
N ASN A 194 -10.78 1.61 2.03
CA ASN A 194 -11.77 2.34 2.78
C ASN A 194 -13.20 2.13 2.25
N THR A 195 -13.39 1.26 1.26
CA THR A 195 -14.70 0.82 0.81
C THR A 195 -15.18 -0.34 1.68
N ILE A 196 -16.34 -0.16 2.31
CA ILE A 196 -17.02 -1.14 3.15
C ILE A 196 -18.37 -1.45 2.50
N PRO A 197 -18.45 -2.49 1.66
CA PRO A 197 -19.70 -3.04 1.17
C PRO A 197 -20.58 -3.55 2.32
N GLY A 198 -21.89 -3.38 2.19
CA GLY A 198 -22.88 -3.93 3.11
C GLY A 198 -24.27 -3.41 2.81
N CYS A 199 -25.28 -3.90 3.54
CA CYS A 199 -26.63 -3.34 3.45
C CYS A 199 -26.64 -1.94 4.06
N VAL A 200 -27.03 -0.93 3.27
CA VAL A 200 -27.12 0.47 3.72
C VAL A 200 -28.54 0.92 4.06
N ASP A 201 -29.54 0.04 3.90
CA ASP A 201 -30.93 0.31 4.24
C ASP A 201 -31.16 0.16 5.76
N PRO A 202 -31.46 1.25 6.50
CA PRO A 202 -31.68 1.19 7.95
C PRO A 202 -32.90 0.37 8.36
N ASN A 203 -33.85 0.13 7.44
CA ASN A 203 -35.06 -0.64 7.73
C ASN A 203 -34.87 -2.15 7.52
N SER A 204 -33.75 -2.57 6.92
CA SER A 204 -33.45 -3.99 6.74
C SER A 204 -32.92 -4.59 8.05
N PRO A 205 -33.33 -5.83 8.42
CA PRO A 205 -32.72 -6.55 9.53
C PRO A 205 -31.22 -6.79 9.34
N ASN A 206 -30.72 -6.72 8.11
CA ASN A 206 -29.33 -6.93 7.75
C ASN A 206 -28.51 -5.63 7.66
N PHE A 207 -29.05 -4.49 8.12
CA PHE A 207 -28.40 -3.18 8.06
C PHE A 207 -26.99 -3.21 8.68
N ASN A 208 -26.01 -2.73 7.92
CA ASN A 208 -24.63 -2.57 8.37
C ASN A 208 -24.30 -1.08 8.54
N PHE A 209 -24.27 -0.62 9.78
CA PHE A 209 -23.94 0.77 10.14
C PHE A 209 -22.62 1.27 9.53
N GLN A 210 -21.63 0.38 9.37
CA GLN A 210 -20.30 0.73 8.87
C GLN A 210 -20.23 0.74 7.33
N ALA A 211 -21.22 0.20 6.63
CA ALA A 211 -21.17 0.03 5.17
C ALA A 211 -21.31 1.35 4.41
N ASN A 212 -20.34 1.73 3.59
CA ASN A 212 -20.42 2.92 2.74
C ASN A 212 -20.71 2.62 1.27
N VAL A 213 -20.91 1.35 0.90
CA VAL A 213 -21.35 0.95 -0.45
C VAL A 213 -22.44 -0.09 -0.30
N ASN A 214 -23.58 0.10 -0.99
CA ASN A 214 -24.69 -0.85 -0.94
C ASN A 214 -24.29 -2.17 -1.64
N SER A 215 -24.15 -3.25 -0.89
CA SER A 215 -24.17 -4.61 -1.43
C SER A 215 -25.62 -5.10 -1.37
N LYS A 216 -26.10 -5.82 -2.39
CA LYS A 216 -27.46 -6.39 -2.49
C LYS A 216 -27.83 -7.42 -1.39
N SER A 217 -27.14 -7.39 -0.26
CA SER A 217 -27.23 -8.27 0.89
C SER A 217 -28.39 -7.94 1.86
N CYS A 218 -29.27 -7.00 1.53
CA CYS A 218 -30.40 -6.63 2.41
C CYS A 218 -31.52 -7.68 2.43
N GLU A 219 -31.69 -8.47 1.36
CA GLU A 219 -32.88 -9.31 1.12
C GLU A 219 -32.60 -10.84 1.11
N GLU A 220 -31.36 -11.27 1.33
CA GLU A 220 -30.96 -12.69 1.16
C GLU A 220 -31.10 -13.51 2.48
N PRO A 221 -31.52 -14.80 2.44
CA PRO A 221 -31.77 -15.64 3.63
C PRO A 221 -30.51 -16.28 4.26
N ALA A 222 -30.57 -16.59 5.57
CA ALA A 222 -29.47 -17.16 6.36
C ALA A 222 -29.04 -18.56 5.88
N THR A 223 -27.75 -18.86 6.02
CA THR A 223 -27.21 -20.22 5.88
C THR A 223 -26.54 -20.66 7.18
N ASN A 224 -26.72 -21.94 7.56
CA ASN A 224 -26.06 -22.53 8.72
C ASN A 224 -24.60 -22.82 8.36
N LEU A 225 -23.71 -21.90 8.70
CA LEU A 225 -22.29 -21.97 8.36
C LEU A 225 -21.50 -22.51 9.54
N THR A 226 -20.58 -23.43 9.27
CA THR A 226 -19.74 -24.03 10.31
C THR A 226 -18.25 -23.83 10.05
N PHE A 227 -17.53 -23.57 11.14
CA PHE A 227 -16.13 -23.16 11.13
C PHE A 227 -15.25 -24.25 11.75
N GLY A 228 -14.26 -24.72 11.00
CA GLY A 228 -13.36 -25.81 11.39
C GLY A 228 -12.01 -25.37 11.97
N GLY A 229 -11.85 -24.07 12.23
CA GLY A 229 -10.61 -23.48 12.78
C GLY A 229 -9.66 -22.93 11.72
N VAL A 230 -8.46 -22.56 12.16
CA VAL A 230 -7.39 -22.00 11.33
C VAL A 230 -6.06 -22.67 11.59
N TYR A 231 -5.13 -22.53 10.66
CA TYR A 231 -3.73 -22.90 10.87
C TYR A 231 -2.80 -22.09 9.96
N GLN A 232 -1.53 -22.02 10.32
CA GLN A 232 -0.48 -21.32 9.59
C GLN A 232 0.73 -22.23 9.38
N ILE A 233 1.10 -22.45 8.12
CA ILE A 233 2.31 -23.15 7.73
C ILE A 233 3.42 -22.12 7.54
N CYS A 234 4.57 -22.33 8.17
CA CYS A 234 5.76 -21.50 7.99
C CYS A 234 6.88 -22.29 7.34
N THR A 235 7.48 -21.70 6.30
CA THR A 235 8.59 -22.28 5.54
C THR A 235 9.79 -21.31 5.60
N PRO A 236 10.83 -21.63 6.39
CA PRO A 236 11.96 -20.73 6.62
C PRO A 236 12.91 -20.74 5.42
N SER A 237 13.52 -19.58 5.13
CA SER A 237 14.65 -19.46 4.21
C SER A 237 15.95 -19.32 5.00
N ALA A 238 16.88 -20.28 4.87
CA ALA A 238 18.14 -20.34 5.61
C ALA A 238 17.93 -20.22 7.15
N ASP A 239 18.35 -19.12 7.78
CA ASP A 239 18.26 -18.86 9.23
C ASP A 239 16.85 -18.41 9.71
N GLY A 240 15.80 -18.71 8.94
CA GLY A 240 14.43 -18.24 9.17
C GLY A 240 13.67 -18.96 10.30
N ASN A 241 14.22 -20.00 10.93
CA ASN A 241 13.50 -20.87 11.89
C ASN A 241 12.86 -20.10 13.05
N VAL A 242 13.55 -19.09 13.57
CA VAL A 242 13.04 -18.27 14.69
C VAL A 242 11.74 -17.53 14.32
N ILE A 243 11.53 -17.19 13.04
CA ILE A 243 10.26 -16.61 12.58
C ILE A 243 9.15 -17.68 12.66
N CYS A 244 9.47 -18.92 12.31
CA CYS A 244 8.50 -20.02 12.32
C CYS A 244 8.16 -20.49 13.73
N ASP A 245 9.07 -20.39 14.69
CA ASP A 245 8.80 -20.71 16.10
C ASP A 245 7.67 -19.82 16.67
N GLU A 246 7.56 -18.58 16.20
CA GLU A 246 6.53 -17.62 16.62
C GLU A 246 5.24 -17.69 15.77
N LEU A 247 5.38 -17.90 14.46
CA LEU A 247 4.27 -17.74 13.49
C LEU A 247 3.63 -19.05 13.01
N ALA A 248 4.28 -20.20 13.21
CA ALA A 248 3.66 -21.47 12.86
C ALA A 248 2.56 -21.82 13.86
N GLN A 249 1.35 -22.07 13.37
CA GLN A 249 0.19 -22.36 14.19
C GLN A 249 -0.51 -23.60 13.66
N LYS A 250 -0.59 -24.67 14.45
CA LYS A 250 -1.37 -25.87 14.11
C LYS A 250 -2.84 -25.66 14.45
N ASN A 251 -3.72 -26.38 13.76
CA ASN A 251 -5.14 -26.44 14.11
C ASN A 251 -5.26 -27.28 15.40
N PRO A 252 -5.83 -26.75 16.51
CA PRO A 252 -5.90 -27.48 17.78
C PRO A 252 -6.78 -28.72 17.69
N ASN A 253 -7.72 -28.75 16.74
CA ASN A 253 -8.62 -29.89 16.57
C ASN A 253 -7.87 -31.12 16.03
N THR A 254 -6.90 -30.91 15.14
CA THR A 254 -6.13 -31.99 14.49
C THR A 254 -4.74 -32.17 15.08
N GLY A 255 -4.22 -31.17 15.80
CA GLY A 255 -2.82 -31.15 16.25
C GLY A 255 -1.82 -31.02 15.09
N ASP A 256 -2.29 -30.63 13.90
CA ASP A 256 -1.49 -30.56 12.67
C ASP A 256 -1.95 -29.41 11.75
N TYR A 257 -1.28 -29.24 10.61
CA TYR A 257 -1.58 -28.23 9.59
C TYR A 257 -2.69 -28.71 8.62
N THR A 258 -3.77 -29.26 9.16
CA THR A 258 -4.86 -29.88 8.40
C THR A 258 -6.23 -29.56 8.99
N CYS A 259 -7.28 -29.74 8.20
CA CYS A 259 -8.67 -29.69 8.64
C CYS A 259 -9.19 -31.12 8.91
N ARG A 260 -10.03 -31.28 9.93
CA ARG A 260 -10.73 -32.54 10.20
C ARG A 260 -11.84 -32.73 9.16
N GLN A 261 -12.07 -33.95 8.67
CA GLN A 261 -13.24 -34.22 7.83
C GLN A 261 -14.55 -33.96 8.60
N PRO A 262 -15.58 -33.34 7.98
CA PRO A 262 -15.73 -33.01 6.55
C PRO A 262 -15.32 -31.57 6.19
N TYR A 263 -14.47 -30.91 6.99
CA TYR A 263 -13.97 -29.57 6.68
C TYR A 263 -12.86 -29.60 5.63
N THR A 264 -12.91 -28.61 4.74
CA THR A 264 -11.92 -28.40 3.66
C THR A 264 -11.04 -27.21 4.00
N SER A 265 -9.77 -27.27 3.60
CA SER A 265 -8.80 -26.19 3.81
C SER A 265 -8.81 -25.18 2.66
N PHE A 266 -8.81 -23.90 3.00
CA PHE A 266 -8.75 -22.80 2.05
C PHE A 266 -7.60 -21.85 2.39
N LEU A 267 -6.73 -21.60 1.41
CA LEU A 267 -5.63 -20.63 1.55
C LEU A 267 -6.21 -19.23 1.62
N LEU A 268 -6.01 -18.53 2.73
CA LEU A 268 -6.47 -17.16 2.92
C LEU A 268 -5.47 -16.15 2.37
N VAL A 269 -4.20 -16.28 2.78
CA VAL A 269 -3.12 -15.38 2.38
C VAL A 269 -1.76 -16.08 2.46
N SER A 270 -0.85 -15.69 1.56
CA SER A 270 0.55 -16.12 1.54
C SER A 270 1.45 -14.89 1.61
N GLU A 271 2.35 -14.86 2.59
CA GLU A 271 3.14 -13.69 2.95
C GLU A 271 4.62 -14.07 3.14
N THR A 272 5.53 -13.13 2.86
CA THR A 272 6.96 -13.30 3.17
C THR A 272 7.33 -12.34 4.29
N VAL A 273 7.72 -12.89 5.44
CA VAL A 273 8.18 -12.11 6.59
C VAL A 273 9.69 -11.98 6.54
N GLU A 274 10.17 -10.76 6.71
CA GLU A 274 11.58 -10.42 6.76
C GLU A 274 11.92 -9.82 8.13
N GLN A 275 12.99 -10.29 8.75
CA GLN A 275 13.46 -9.78 10.03
C GLN A 275 14.95 -9.48 9.98
N VAL A 276 15.32 -8.27 10.41
CA VAL A 276 16.72 -7.86 10.56
C VAL A 276 17.27 -8.41 11.86
N TYR A 277 18.49 -8.91 11.82
CA TYR A 277 19.23 -9.29 13.01
C TYR A 277 20.71 -8.93 12.81
N SER A 278 21.45 -8.70 13.89
CA SER A 278 22.88 -8.40 13.82
C SER A 278 23.71 -9.54 14.39
N LYS A 279 24.88 -9.80 13.79
CA LYS A 279 25.94 -10.60 14.43
C LYS A 279 27.15 -9.70 14.59
N SER A 280 27.76 -9.72 15.77
CA SER A 280 29.05 -9.06 15.99
C SER A 280 30.14 -9.89 15.31
N LYS A 281 30.86 -9.30 14.36
CA LYS A 281 32.04 -9.90 13.74
C LYS A 281 33.28 -9.12 14.18
N CYS A 282 34.22 -9.84 14.79
CA CYS A 282 35.50 -9.28 15.20
C CYS A 282 36.60 -9.70 14.24
N TYR A 283 37.41 -8.74 13.80
CA TYR A 283 38.60 -8.98 12.99
C TYR A 283 39.80 -8.21 13.55
N LYS A 284 41.00 -8.72 13.27
CA LYS A 284 42.25 -8.14 13.75
C LYS A 284 42.73 -7.11 12.72
N LYS A 285 42.70 -5.83 13.07
CA LYS A 285 43.18 -4.74 12.22
C LYS A 285 44.59 -4.34 12.64
N CYS A 286 45.57 -4.63 11.79
CA CYS A 286 46.97 -4.29 12.02
C CYS A 286 47.33 -2.99 11.30
N HIS A 287 48.19 -2.20 11.94
CA HIS A 287 48.83 -1.03 11.34
C HIS A 287 50.30 -1.01 11.75
N SER A 288 51.17 -0.53 10.87
CA SER A 288 52.59 -0.44 11.17
C SER A 288 52.83 0.60 12.26
N CYS A 289 53.48 0.18 13.33
CA CYS A 289 53.93 1.01 14.44
C CYS A 289 55.44 0.86 14.55
N TRP A 290 56.19 1.92 14.26
CA TRP A 290 57.66 1.87 14.10
C TRP A 290 58.14 1.03 12.89
N LEU A 291 59.33 1.35 12.37
CA LEU A 291 59.91 0.92 11.08
C LEU A 291 59.87 -0.60 10.76
N VAL A 292 59.62 -1.48 11.74
CA VAL A 292 59.62 -2.95 11.57
C VAL A 292 58.55 -3.69 12.40
N LEU A 293 57.65 -2.99 13.10
CA LEU A 293 56.66 -3.62 14.00
C LEU A 293 55.22 -3.35 13.52
N ASP A 294 54.35 -4.36 13.58
CA ASP A 294 52.93 -4.24 13.27
C ASP A 294 52.09 -4.31 14.55
N CYS A 295 51.41 -3.21 14.88
CA CYS A 295 50.50 -3.13 16.01
C CYS A 295 49.09 -3.48 15.56
N CYS A 296 48.52 -4.51 16.18
CA CYS A 296 47.19 -4.99 15.84
C CYS A 296 46.17 -4.68 16.94
N LYS A 297 44.99 -4.24 16.51
CA LYS A 297 43.84 -3.97 17.38
C LYS A 297 42.71 -4.94 17.00
N HIS A 298 42.04 -5.52 17.98
CA HIS A 298 40.79 -6.24 17.71
C HIS A 298 39.68 -5.21 17.51
N VAL A 299 39.09 -5.22 16.32
CA VAL A 299 37.97 -4.35 15.98
C VAL A 299 36.76 -5.25 15.78
N CYS A 300 35.70 -4.99 16.52
CA CYS A 300 34.42 -5.67 16.39
C CYS A 300 33.42 -4.74 15.73
N GLU A 301 32.74 -5.22 14.70
CA GLU A 301 31.72 -4.50 13.98
C GLU A 301 30.43 -5.32 13.95
N ASN A 302 29.30 -4.63 14.11
CA ASN A 302 27.99 -5.27 14.00
C ASN A 302 27.61 -5.36 12.53
N VAL A 303 27.53 -6.58 12.02
CA VAL A 303 27.07 -6.85 10.67
C VAL A 303 25.60 -7.22 10.72
N TYR A 304 24.78 -6.51 9.94
CA TYR A 304 23.34 -6.72 9.86
C TYR A 304 23.01 -7.71 8.75
N PHE A 305 22.16 -8.67 9.07
CA PHE A 305 21.66 -9.70 8.18
C PHE A 305 20.13 -9.64 8.15
N VAL A 306 19.55 -10.16 7.07
CA VAL A 306 18.09 -10.32 6.95
C VAL A 306 17.78 -11.79 6.80
N ARG A 307 16.94 -12.30 7.69
CA ARG A 307 16.35 -13.64 7.57
C ARG A 307 14.93 -13.52 7.03
N LYS A 308 14.46 -14.55 6.33
CA LYS A 308 13.15 -14.59 5.69
C LYS A 308 12.42 -15.89 5.98
N ALA A 309 11.10 -15.84 6.00
CA ALA A 309 10.25 -17.02 6.00
C ALA A 309 8.97 -16.74 5.21
N GLN A 310 8.44 -17.76 4.54
CA GLN A 310 7.15 -17.69 3.86
C GLN A 310 6.07 -18.33 4.75
N ILE A 311 5.01 -17.58 5.00
CA ILE A 311 3.89 -17.94 5.88
C ILE A 311 2.64 -18.07 5.02
N ASN A 312 1.98 -19.22 5.10
CA ASN A 312 0.71 -19.49 4.45
C ASN A 312 -0.37 -19.69 5.51
N THR A 313 -1.37 -18.82 5.52
CA THR A 313 -2.49 -18.88 6.48
C THR A 313 -3.70 -19.54 5.83
N TYR A 314 -4.26 -20.53 6.50
CA TYR A 314 -5.40 -21.32 6.06
C TYR A 314 -6.54 -21.27 7.07
N TRP A 315 -7.75 -21.49 6.57
CA TRP A 315 -8.94 -21.67 7.40
C TRP A 315 -9.78 -22.83 6.89
N CYS A 316 -10.55 -23.42 7.79
CA CYS A 316 -11.33 -24.61 7.53
C CYS A 316 -12.83 -24.28 7.51
N SER A 317 -13.53 -24.70 6.46
CA SER A 317 -14.99 -24.56 6.38
C SER A 317 -15.62 -25.74 5.64
N THR A 318 -16.93 -25.89 5.79
CA THR A 318 -17.72 -26.90 5.07
C THR A 318 -19.09 -26.35 4.73
N SER A 319 -19.60 -26.77 3.57
CA SER A 319 -20.97 -26.54 3.12
C SER A 319 -21.89 -27.74 3.43
N GLN A 320 -21.32 -28.83 3.96
CA GLN A 320 -22.08 -30.03 4.31
C GLN A 320 -22.75 -29.88 5.67
N THR A 321 -23.85 -30.60 5.87
CA THR A 321 -24.48 -30.72 7.19
C THR A 321 -23.56 -31.50 8.13
N VAL A 322 -23.18 -30.88 9.24
CA VAL A 322 -22.32 -31.49 10.24
C VAL A 322 -23.08 -31.75 11.54
N PRO A 323 -22.65 -32.74 12.35
CA PRO A 323 -23.22 -32.95 13.68
C PRO A 323 -23.14 -31.68 14.53
N GLN A 324 -24.12 -31.51 15.43
CA GLN A 324 -24.09 -30.43 16.41
C GLN A 324 -22.79 -30.51 17.23
N TYR A 325 -22.16 -29.37 17.47
CA TYR A 325 -20.92 -29.25 18.26
C TYR A 325 -19.63 -29.81 17.63
N SER A 326 -19.55 -29.89 16.30
CA SER A 326 -18.40 -30.45 15.58
C SER A 326 -17.31 -29.45 15.18
N GLY A 327 -17.51 -28.15 15.40
CA GLY A 327 -16.63 -27.06 14.95
C GLY A 327 -16.09 -26.20 16.09
N TYR A 328 -15.71 -24.96 15.76
CA TYR A 328 -15.35 -23.94 16.73
C TYR A 328 -16.41 -22.85 16.81
N LEU A 329 -16.66 -22.38 18.03
CA LEU A 329 -17.29 -21.10 18.28
C LEU A 329 -16.28 -19.98 17.99
N PHE A 330 -16.74 -18.93 17.30
CA PHE A 330 -15.93 -17.77 16.97
C PHE A 330 -16.20 -16.65 17.98
N GLY A 331 -15.15 -16.20 18.67
CA GLY A 331 -15.22 -15.16 19.71
C GLY A 331 -14.57 -13.84 19.29
N GLY A 332 -14.43 -13.60 17.99
CA GLY A 332 -13.81 -12.40 17.45
C GLY A 332 -12.29 -12.50 17.22
N LEU A 333 -11.72 -11.36 16.86
CA LEU A 333 -10.30 -11.18 16.51
C LEU A 333 -9.74 -10.01 17.31
N PHE A 334 -8.45 -10.07 17.66
CA PHE A 334 -7.73 -8.94 18.23
C PHE A 334 -6.27 -8.93 17.74
N GLY A 335 -5.59 -7.80 17.91
CA GLY A 335 -4.16 -7.68 17.64
C GLY A 335 -3.62 -6.36 18.19
N PRO A 336 -2.35 -6.01 17.95
CA PRO A 336 -1.69 -4.87 18.60
C PRO A 336 -2.40 -3.52 18.38
N SER A 337 -3.06 -3.34 17.24
CA SER A 337 -3.80 -2.12 16.88
C SER A 337 -5.28 -2.37 16.61
N PHE A 338 -5.80 -3.54 17.00
CA PHE A 338 -7.18 -3.94 16.74
C PHE A 338 -7.78 -4.57 18.01
N GLN A 339 -8.73 -3.87 18.63
CA GLN A 339 -9.47 -4.39 19.79
C GLN A 339 -10.58 -5.32 19.31
N ASN A 340 -10.80 -6.40 20.05
CA ASN A 340 -11.94 -7.28 19.82
C ASN A 340 -13.24 -6.51 20.07
N PRO A 341 -14.13 -6.37 19.06
CA PRO A 341 -15.38 -5.63 19.22
C PRO A 341 -16.30 -6.17 20.31
N LEU A 342 -16.19 -7.45 20.70
CA LEU A 342 -16.99 -8.07 21.75
C LEU A 342 -16.52 -7.64 23.15
N THR A 343 -15.23 -7.77 23.43
CA THR A 343 -14.65 -7.50 24.75
C THR A 343 -14.24 -6.04 24.93
N LYS A 344 -14.16 -5.27 23.84
CA LYS A 344 -13.59 -3.91 23.79
C LYS A 344 -12.15 -3.86 24.33
N SER A 345 -11.42 -4.98 24.26
CA SER A 345 -10.04 -5.12 24.73
C SER A 345 -9.19 -5.88 23.71
N HIS A 346 -7.91 -6.08 24.02
CA HIS A 346 -6.99 -6.89 23.20
C HIS A 346 -6.93 -8.34 23.70
N ASP A 347 -8.08 -8.91 24.07
CA ASP A 347 -8.20 -10.26 24.63
C ASP A 347 -9.45 -10.99 24.11
N CYS A 348 -9.49 -12.30 24.36
CA CYS A 348 -10.64 -13.14 24.06
C CYS A 348 -11.73 -13.05 25.14
N PRO A 349 -13.00 -13.37 24.78
CA PRO A 349 -14.05 -13.55 25.78
C PRO A 349 -13.74 -14.71 26.74
N PRO A 350 -14.43 -14.79 27.91
CA PRO A 350 -14.31 -15.93 28.82
C PRO A 350 -14.60 -17.26 28.10
N ASN A 351 -13.85 -18.32 28.44
CA ASN A 351 -13.94 -19.66 27.82
C ASN A 351 -13.50 -19.74 26.36
N TYR A 352 -12.74 -18.75 25.87
CA TYR A 352 -12.08 -18.77 24.56
C TYR A 352 -10.56 -18.78 24.72
N PHE A 353 -9.88 -19.50 23.84
CA PHE A 353 -8.42 -19.47 23.72
C PHE A 353 -8.00 -18.70 22.47
N ALA A 354 -6.86 -18.02 22.55
CA ALA A 354 -6.30 -17.26 21.45
C ALA A 354 -5.33 -18.10 20.62
N GLN A 355 -5.47 -18.07 19.30
CA GLN A 355 -4.48 -18.63 18.37
C GLN A 355 -3.80 -17.54 17.55
N THR A 356 -2.53 -17.74 17.20
CA THR A 356 -1.84 -16.88 16.23
C THR A 356 -2.57 -16.92 14.89
N PHE A 357 -2.88 -15.75 14.35
CA PHE A 357 -3.61 -15.60 13.10
C PHE A 357 -3.03 -14.41 12.32
N LEU A 358 -2.43 -14.64 11.15
CA LEU A 358 -1.72 -13.64 10.32
C LEU A 358 -0.38 -13.14 10.91
N THR A 359 0.46 -12.55 10.06
CA THR A 359 1.86 -12.18 10.41
C THR A 359 1.98 -10.84 11.15
N ASN A 360 0.89 -10.08 11.27
CA ASN A 360 0.86 -8.76 11.90
C ASN A 360 0.56 -8.82 13.41
N GLY A 361 0.67 -9.99 14.04
CA GLY A 361 0.39 -10.20 15.46
C GLY A 361 -1.11 -10.31 15.78
N MET A 362 -1.95 -10.49 14.75
CA MET A 362 -3.36 -10.76 14.95
C MET A 362 -3.56 -12.14 15.60
N ARG A 363 -4.65 -12.25 16.36
CA ARG A 363 -5.03 -13.42 17.15
C ARG A 363 -6.51 -13.67 16.93
N ILE A 364 -6.88 -14.94 16.84
CA ILE A 364 -8.27 -15.37 16.70
C ILE A 364 -8.74 -16.07 17.98
N CYS A 365 -9.93 -15.72 18.42
CA CYS A 365 -10.55 -16.29 19.62
C CYS A 365 -11.45 -17.45 19.21
N LEU A 366 -11.10 -18.65 19.67
CA LEU A 366 -11.84 -19.88 19.40
C LEU A 366 -12.27 -20.54 20.71
N SER A 367 -13.41 -21.19 20.69
CA SER A 367 -13.84 -22.07 21.79
C SER A 367 -14.48 -23.34 21.23
N ASN A 368 -14.24 -24.45 21.90
CA ASN A 368 -14.94 -25.72 21.71
C ASN A 368 -15.83 -26.06 22.93
N ASP A 369 -15.91 -25.14 23.91
CA ASP A 369 -16.83 -25.24 25.04
C ASP A 369 -18.17 -24.62 24.65
N TYR A 370 -19.06 -25.47 24.18
CA TYR A 370 -20.39 -25.05 23.74
C TYR A 370 -21.35 -24.74 24.90
N GLU A 371 -21.04 -25.17 26.11
CA GLU A 371 -21.88 -24.89 27.28
C GLU A 371 -21.62 -23.47 27.77
N ALA A 372 -20.35 -23.11 27.96
CA ALA A 372 -19.96 -21.83 28.54
C ALA A 372 -19.59 -20.77 27.49
N GLY A 373 -19.15 -21.19 26.28
CA GLY A 373 -18.69 -20.28 25.23
C GLY A 373 -19.79 -19.73 24.32
N THR A 374 -20.95 -20.40 24.22
CA THR A 374 -22.04 -20.01 23.30
C THR A 374 -22.57 -18.60 23.57
N VAL A 375 -22.58 -18.17 24.83
CA VAL A 375 -23.06 -16.83 25.25
C VAL A 375 -22.28 -15.70 24.59
N SER A 376 -21.00 -15.88 24.30
CA SER A 376 -20.14 -14.89 23.65
C SER A 376 -19.76 -15.28 22.22
N SER A 377 -20.45 -16.28 21.66
CA SER A 377 -20.19 -16.73 20.29
C SER A 377 -20.86 -15.80 19.29
N VAL A 378 -20.11 -15.48 18.23
CA VAL A 378 -20.62 -14.69 17.12
C VAL A 378 -20.76 -15.59 15.89
N PRO A 379 -21.93 -15.60 15.24
CA PRO A 379 -22.12 -16.36 14.01
C PRO A 379 -21.12 -15.91 12.94
N PHE A 380 -20.39 -16.88 12.39
CA PHE A 380 -19.24 -16.64 11.53
C PHE A 380 -19.52 -17.05 10.08
N GLY A 381 -19.29 -16.13 9.15
CA GLY A 381 -19.64 -16.26 7.73
C GLY A 381 -18.45 -16.50 6.80
N GLY A 382 -17.26 -16.75 7.34
CA GLY A 382 -16.07 -17.06 6.54
C GLY A 382 -15.04 -15.93 6.47
N PHE A 383 -13.85 -16.29 5.97
CA PHE A 383 -12.76 -15.38 5.66
C PHE A 383 -12.58 -15.25 4.15
N PHE A 384 -12.09 -14.10 3.70
CA PHE A 384 -11.64 -13.89 2.33
C PHE A 384 -10.56 -12.83 2.28
N SER A 385 -9.82 -12.77 1.18
CA SER A 385 -8.76 -11.79 0.97
C SER A 385 -8.84 -11.20 -0.43
N CYS A 386 -7.96 -10.26 -0.75
CA CYS A 386 -7.82 -9.74 -2.10
C CYS A 386 -7.37 -10.80 -3.14
N ARG A 387 -6.95 -11.99 -2.70
CA ARG A 387 -6.47 -13.09 -3.57
C ARG A 387 -7.31 -14.36 -3.48
N SER A 388 -8.11 -14.51 -2.42
CA SER A 388 -8.90 -15.71 -2.16
C SER A 388 -10.33 -15.32 -1.82
N GLY A 389 -11.29 -15.82 -2.59
CA GLY A 389 -12.72 -15.61 -2.34
C GLY A 389 -13.23 -16.36 -1.11
N ASN A 390 -14.48 -16.11 -0.73
CA ASN A 390 -15.15 -16.81 0.36
C ASN A 390 -15.91 -18.04 -0.20
N PRO A 391 -15.52 -19.29 0.11
CA PRO A 391 -16.21 -20.49 -0.34
C PRO A 391 -17.66 -20.57 0.13
N LEU A 392 -17.97 -19.97 1.29
CA LEU A 392 -19.33 -19.91 1.83
C LEU A 392 -20.25 -18.92 1.07
N ALA A 393 -19.66 -18.11 0.18
CA ALA A 393 -20.36 -17.22 -0.74
C ALA A 393 -20.14 -17.63 -2.21
N GLY A 394 -19.84 -18.92 -2.47
CA GLY A 394 -19.57 -19.44 -3.81
C GLY A 394 -18.26 -18.89 -4.41
N ASP A 395 -17.22 -18.81 -3.58
CA ASP A 395 -15.88 -18.29 -3.92
C ASP A 395 -15.86 -16.82 -4.38
N GLN A 396 -16.90 -16.05 -4.03
CA GLN A 396 -16.98 -14.63 -4.34
C GLN A 396 -16.26 -13.79 -3.28
N TYR A 397 -15.79 -12.59 -3.66
CA TYR A 397 -15.13 -11.62 -2.77
C TYR A 397 -16.16 -10.81 -1.95
N ARG A 398 -17.13 -11.50 -1.34
CA ARG A 398 -18.18 -10.90 -0.51
C ARG A 398 -18.56 -11.82 0.64
N CYS A 399 -19.28 -11.26 1.60
CA CYS A 399 -19.91 -12.08 2.63
C CYS A 399 -21.15 -12.82 2.09
N PRO A 400 -21.50 -13.96 2.71
CA PRO A 400 -22.76 -14.62 2.46
C PRO A 400 -23.94 -13.72 2.86
N PRO A 401 -25.15 -14.02 2.36
CA PRO A 401 -26.42 -13.43 2.83
C PRO A 401 -26.50 -13.25 4.36
N GLN A 402 -26.96 -12.09 4.83
CA GLN A 402 -27.10 -11.74 6.27
C GLN A 402 -25.81 -11.56 7.06
N TYR A 403 -24.65 -11.68 6.41
CA TYR A 403 -23.37 -11.38 7.03
C TYR A 403 -22.83 -10.04 6.55
N SER A 404 -22.25 -9.31 7.48
CA SER A 404 -21.53 -8.06 7.24
C SER A 404 -20.03 -8.29 7.23
N GLN A 405 -19.33 -7.63 6.30
CA GLN A 405 -17.88 -7.74 6.20
C GLN A 405 -17.16 -6.79 7.14
N HIS A 406 -16.07 -7.27 7.72
CA HIS A 406 -15.21 -6.51 8.60
C HIS A 406 -13.74 -6.73 8.23
N LEU A 407 -12.95 -5.67 8.31
CA LEU A 407 -11.51 -5.74 8.10
C LEU A 407 -10.82 -6.39 9.31
N ALA A 408 -10.13 -7.51 9.08
CA ALA A 408 -9.28 -8.15 10.08
C ALA A 408 -7.87 -7.55 10.07
N ALA A 409 -7.28 -7.46 8.88
CA ALA A 409 -5.91 -6.95 8.72
C ALA A 409 -5.68 -6.45 7.29
N ILE A 410 -4.65 -5.63 7.13
CA ILE A 410 -4.08 -5.32 5.83
C ILE A 410 -2.65 -5.82 5.84
N SER A 411 -2.34 -6.84 5.05
CA SER A 411 -0.98 -7.36 4.91
C SER A 411 -0.45 -7.22 3.50
N ASP A 412 0.71 -6.57 3.37
CA ASP A 412 1.30 -6.11 2.12
C ASP A 412 0.30 -5.42 1.17
N GLY A 413 -0.63 -4.68 1.78
CA GLY A 413 -1.75 -3.98 1.16
C GLY A 413 -2.87 -4.88 0.61
N CYS A 414 -2.81 -6.19 0.85
CA CYS A 414 -3.95 -7.09 0.63
C CYS A 414 -4.85 -7.03 1.86
N GLN A 415 -6.13 -6.75 1.67
CA GLN A 415 -7.10 -6.82 2.76
C GLN A 415 -7.40 -8.29 3.07
N VAL A 416 -7.44 -8.61 4.35
CA VAL A 416 -8.02 -9.84 4.89
C VAL A 416 -9.31 -9.43 5.59
N LEU A 417 -10.41 -9.97 5.11
CA LEU A 417 -11.77 -9.64 5.53
C LEU A 417 -12.41 -10.89 6.14
N TYR A 418 -13.35 -10.65 7.05
CA TYR A 418 -14.12 -11.70 7.69
C TYR A 418 -15.58 -11.28 7.81
N CYS A 419 -16.45 -12.29 7.88
CA CYS A 419 -17.89 -12.11 7.87
C CYS A 419 -18.46 -12.50 9.23
N VAL A 420 -19.27 -11.62 9.82
CA VAL A 420 -20.13 -11.96 10.97
C VAL A 420 -21.56 -11.53 10.70
N GLN A 421 -22.51 -12.14 11.39
CA GLN A 421 -23.92 -11.80 11.19
C GLN A 421 -24.14 -10.29 11.37
N SER A 422 -24.88 -9.71 10.43
CA SER A 422 -25.26 -8.30 10.47
C SER A 422 -26.01 -8.01 11.78
N GLY A 423 -25.66 -6.92 12.45
CA GLY A 423 -26.20 -6.61 13.79
C GLY A 423 -25.17 -6.77 14.91
N GLU A 424 -24.29 -7.77 14.82
CA GLU A 424 -23.40 -8.14 15.93
C GLU A 424 -22.32 -7.08 16.22
N PHE A 425 -21.79 -6.43 15.17
CA PHE A 425 -20.79 -5.36 15.29
C PHE A 425 -21.28 -4.01 14.73
N THR A 426 -22.59 -3.84 14.57
CA THR A 426 -23.16 -2.64 13.93
C THR A 426 -23.43 -1.50 14.90
N GLY A 427 -23.15 -1.67 16.20
CA GLY A 427 -23.20 -0.60 17.19
C GLY A 427 -21.88 0.16 17.34
N GLY A 428 -21.91 1.49 17.23
CA GLY A 428 -20.79 2.37 17.61
C GLY A 428 -20.59 3.59 16.72
N GLN A 429 -19.49 4.31 16.95
CA GLN A 429 -19.02 5.38 16.06
C GLN A 429 -18.53 4.79 14.73
N LEU A 430 -18.64 5.54 13.63
CA LEU A 430 -18.08 5.13 12.34
C LEU A 430 -16.56 4.96 12.47
N LYS A 431 -16.03 3.91 11.85
CA LYS A 431 -14.58 3.65 11.86
C LYS A 431 -13.82 4.81 11.21
N PRO A 432 -12.66 5.20 11.76
CA PRO A 432 -11.82 6.20 11.14
C PRO A 432 -11.26 5.67 9.81
N ILE A 433 -10.94 6.60 8.91
CA ILE A 433 -10.36 6.29 7.60
C ILE A 433 -8.96 5.70 7.78
N HIS A 434 -8.69 4.61 7.08
CA HIS A 434 -7.37 4.00 7.00
C HIS A 434 -6.47 4.81 6.06
N LEU A 435 -5.38 5.32 6.62
CA LEU A 435 -4.41 6.12 5.89
C LEU A 435 -3.26 5.27 5.32
N PRO A 436 -2.77 5.56 4.11
CA PRO A 436 -1.55 4.92 3.59
C PRO A 436 -0.31 5.37 4.39
N PRO A 437 0.83 4.64 4.31
CA PRO A 437 1.08 3.45 3.52
C PRO A 437 0.62 2.14 4.19
N PHE A 438 -0.08 1.29 3.42
CA PHE A 438 -0.59 -0.01 3.87
C PHE A 438 0.42 -1.17 3.78
N THR A 439 1.70 -0.84 3.73
CA THR A 439 2.82 -1.77 3.54
C THR A 439 3.98 -1.29 4.39
N ARG A 440 4.74 -2.21 4.99
CA ARG A 440 5.98 -1.86 5.70
C ARG A 440 7.05 -1.39 4.69
N PRO A 441 7.92 -0.43 5.07
CA PRO A 441 9.03 -0.04 4.22
C PRO A 441 9.97 -1.24 3.98
N PRO A 442 10.61 -1.34 2.80
CA PRO A 442 11.61 -2.38 2.55
C PRO A 442 12.83 -2.19 3.48
N LEU A 443 13.33 -3.29 4.06
CA LEU A 443 14.42 -3.29 5.05
C LEU A 443 15.81 -3.10 4.42
N VAL A 444 15.96 -3.38 3.12
CA VAL A 444 17.20 -3.24 2.36
C VAL A 444 16.85 -2.61 1.02
N ASN A 445 17.47 -1.47 0.69
CA ASN A 445 17.50 -0.99 -0.70
C ASN A 445 18.30 -2.02 -1.50
N MET A 446 17.63 -2.79 -2.36
CA MET A 446 18.33 -3.62 -3.36
C MET A 446 19.40 -2.76 -4.03
N MET A 447 20.61 -3.31 -4.20
CA MET A 447 21.72 -2.63 -4.87
C MET A 447 21.18 -1.97 -6.14
N ALA A 448 21.28 -0.64 -6.22
CA ALA A 448 20.72 0.13 -7.32
C ALA A 448 21.30 -0.42 -8.63
N THR A 449 20.46 -1.02 -9.48
CA THR A 449 20.84 -1.32 -10.85
C THR A 449 20.96 0.03 -11.54
N ASN A 450 22.17 0.60 -11.59
CA ASN A 450 22.41 1.93 -12.16
C ASN A 450 21.94 1.96 -13.62
N THR A 451 20.68 2.34 -13.86
CA THR A 451 20.11 2.43 -15.20
C THR A 451 20.72 3.65 -15.88
N VAL A 452 21.61 3.40 -16.85
CA VAL A 452 22.43 4.43 -17.50
C VAL A 452 21.70 5.08 -18.69
N ALA A 453 20.77 4.36 -19.32
CA ALA A 453 20.06 4.84 -20.51
C ALA A 453 18.60 4.33 -20.58
N VAL A 454 17.69 5.17 -21.06
CA VAL A 454 16.30 4.83 -21.39
C VAL A 454 16.04 5.17 -22.86
N MET A 455 15.65 4.17 -23.65
CA MET A 455 15.29 4.34 -25.06
C MET A 455 13.80 4.64 -25.19
N THR A 456 13.45 5.59 -26.05
CA THR A 456 12.06 5.92 -26.41
C THR A 456 11.78 5.59 -27.88
N GLU A 457 10.51 5.43 -28.23
CA GLU A 457 10.11 5.29 -29.64
C GLU A 457 10.56 6.54 -30.44
N CYS A 458 11.19 6.32 -31.60
CA CYS A 458 11.82 7.30 -32.51
C CYS A 458 13.28 7.74 -32.19
N ASP A 459 14.23 6.80 -32.03
CA ASP A 459 15.71 7.04 -31.96
C ASP A 459 16.20 8.08 -30.94
N ARG A 460 15.36 8.44 -29.97
CA ARG A 460 15.70 9.35 -28.88
C ARG A 460 15.99 8.56 -27.63
N ALA A 461 17.15 8.78 -27.04
CA ALA A 461 17.52 8.20 -25.77
C ALA A 461 17.81 9.24 -24.71
N TRP A 462 17.50 8.89 -23.47
CA TRP A 462 17.85 9.64 -22.30
C TRP A 462 19.05 9.00 -21.63
N LEU A 463 20.05 9.81 -21.30
CA LEU A 463 21.26 9.38 -20.60
C LEU A 463 21.26 9.95 -19.19
N ARG A 464 21.62 9.12 -18.21
CA ARG A 464 21.76 9.52 -16.80
C ARG A 464 23.21 9.91 -16.52
N VAL A 465 23.44 11.15 -16.11
CA VAL A 465 24.79 11.65 -15.81
C VAL A 465 25.26 11.12 -14.45
N GLY A 466 26.35 10.35 -14.44
CA GLY A 466 26.78 9.53 -13.28
C GLY A 466 26.98 10.27 -11.95
N GLU A 467 27.52 11.51 -11.98
CA GLU A 467 27.76 12.28 -10.74
C GLU A 467 26.55 13.09 -10.29
N THR A 468 25.72 13.60 -11.22
CA THR A 468 24.61 14.50 -10.90
C THR A 468 23.26 13.79 -10.83
N LYS A 469 23.19 12.53 -11.27
CA LYS A 469 21.97 11.72 -11.42
C LYS A 469 20.87 12.36 -12.28
N LYS A 470 21.16 13.45 -12.99
CA LYS A 470 20.21 14.16 -13.86
C LYS A 470 20.08 13.48 -15.22
N TRP A 471 18.88 13.54 -15.76
CA TRP A 471 18.54 13.04 -17.09
C TRP A 471 18.82 14.10 -18.15
N ARG A 472 19.41 13.68 -19.27
CA ARG A 472 19.60 14.53 -20.46
C ARG A 472 19.24 13.76 -21.72
N LEU A 473 18.70 14.45 -22.71
CA LEU A 473 18.49 13.86 -24.04
C LEU A 473 19.84 13.65 -24.74
N SER A 474 20.04 12.48 -25.34
CA SER A 474 21.23 12.14 -26.13
C SER A 474 21.28 13.01 -27.39
N LYS A 475 22.47 13.50 -27.74
CA LYS A 475 22.65 14.16 -29.05
C LYS A 475 22.65 13.11 -30.17
N PRO A 476 22.16 13.44 -31.39
CA PRO A 476 22.26 12.53 -32.54
C PRO A 476 23.72 12.15 -32.77
N GLY A 477 24.04 10.85 -32.75
CA GLY A 477 25.41 10.32 -32.92
C GLY A 477 26.12 9.91 -31.63
N GLU A 478 25.66 10.31 -30.43
CA GLU A 478 26.26 9.82 -29.16
C GLU A 478 25.96 8.33 -28.89
N MET A 479 24.95 7.76 -29.55
CA MET A 479 24.64 6.34 -29.47
C MET A 479 25.39 5.47 -30.48
N SER A 480 26.11 6.10 -31.44
CA SER A 480 27.06 5.41 -32.33
C SER A 480 28.47 5.47 -31.71
N GLY A 481 28.56 4.92 -30.51
CA GLY A 481 29.79 4.81 -29.72
C GLY A 481 30.03 3.38 -29.25
N GLY A 482 29.57 2.41 -30.04
CA GLY A 482 29.73 0.98 -29.82
C GLY A 482 30.60 0.33 -30.88
N GLU A 483 31.77 0.90 -31.18
CA GLU A 483 32.77 0.25 -32.03
C GLU A 483 34.19 0.66 -31.64
N LYS A 484 34.67 0.15 -30.49
CA LYS A 484 36.10 -0.16 -30.27
C LYS A 484 36.25 -1.43 -29.44
N ALA A 485 35.68 -2.52 -29.97
CA ALA A 485 36.09 -3.87 -29.62
C ALA A 485 36.15 -4.67 -30.92
N GLY A 486 37.36 -4.83 -31.47
CA GLY A 486 37.58 -5.73 -32.61
C GLY A 486 38.52 -5.24 -33.70
N LEU A 487 39.77 -4.89 -33.38
CA LEU A 487 40.86 -5.33 -34.26
C LEU A 487 42.08 -5.70 -33.42
N VAL A 488 42.30 -7.01 -33.37
CA VAL A 488 43.53 -7.70 -33.04
C VAL A 488 44.70 -7.02 -33.77
N CYS A 489 45.58 -6.36 -33.02
CA CYS A 489 46.92 -5.97 -33.46
C CYS A 489 47.87 -5.89 -32.24
N GLY A 490 47.82 -6.90 -31.38
CA GLY A 490 48.94 -7.22 -30.49
C GLY A 490 49.63 -8.46 -31.02
N VAL A 491 50.66 -8.31 -31.86
CA VAL A 491 51.80 -9.26 -32.03
C VAL A 491 52.95 -8.60 -32.84
N MET A 492 52.72 -7.63 -33.72
CA MET A 492 53.81 -7.15 -34.62
C MET A 492 54.76 -6.09 -34.04
N THR A 493 54.43 -5.43 -32.93
CA THR A 493 55.33 -4.46 -32.27
C THR A 493 56.27 -5.08 -31.25
N PHE A 494 55.91 -6.22 -30.63
CA PHE A 494 56.81 -6.94 -29.73
C PHE A 494 57.87 -7.75 -30.46
N ILE A 495 57.56 -8.31 -31.65
CA ILE A 495 58.57 -9.03 -32.46
C ILE A 495 59.63 -8.07 -33.00
N ALA A 496 59.28 -6.84 -33.41
CA ALA A 496 60.26 -5.86 -33.86
C ALA A 496 61.21 -5.41 -32.74
N ILE A 497 60.72 -5.23 -31.51
CA ILE A 497 61.52 -4.83 -30.36
C ILE A 497 62.39 -6.01 -29.86
N VAL A 498 61.88 -7.24 -29.88
CA VAL A 498 62.65 -8.43 -29.51
C VAL A 498 63.72 -8.76 -30.56
N VAL A 499 63.43 -8.62 -31.86
CA VAL A 499 64.43 -8.81 -32.93
C VAL A 499 65.49 -7.71 -32.89
N ALA A 500 65.11 -6.45 -32.66
CA ALA A 500 66.08 -5.36 -32.47
C ALA A 500 66.95 -5.59 -31.21
N GLY A 501 66.36 -6.06 -30.11
CA GLY A 501 67.08 -6.42 -28.88
C GLY A 501 68.06 -7.58 -29.07
N ILE A 502 67.67 -8.63 -29.80
CA ILE A 502 68.53 -9.78 -30.11
C ILE A 502 69.67 -9.36 -31.06
N VAL A 503 69.41 -8.52 -32.07
CA VAL A 503 70.46 -8.03 -32.99
C VAL A 503 71.47 -7.14 -32.25
N ILE A 504 71.04 -6.31 -31.31
CA ILE A 504 71.93 -5.49 -30.48
C ILE A 504 72.74 -6.36 -29.50
N LEU A 505 72.15 -7.40 -28.91
CA LEU A 505 72.85 -8.34 -28.03
C LEU A 505 73.86 -9.23 -28.78
N VAL A 506 73.54 -9.67 -30.01
CA VAL A 506 74.46 -10.45 -30.85
C VAL A 506 75.58 -9.57 -31.43
N LYS A 507 75.28 -8.31 -31.78
CA LYS A 507 76.30 -7.36 -32.24
C LYS A 507 77.23 -6.90 -31.11
N ARG A 508 76.74 -6.87 -29.85
CA ARG A 508 77.56 -6.55 -28.65
C ARG A 508 78.33 -7.76 -28.10
N ARG A 509 77.90 -9.00 -28.39
CA ARG A 509 78.68 -10.23 -28.09
C ARG A 509 79.78 -10.53 -29.12
N ARG A 510 79.66 -10.10 -30.39
CA ARG A 510 80.70 -10.30 -31.41
C ARG A 510 81.85 -9.27 -31.34
N THR A 511 81.68 -8.13 -30.70
CA THR A 511 82.77 -7.15 -30.46
C THR A 511 83.57 -7.37 -29.18
N PHE A 512 83.13 -8.28 -28.29
CA PHE A 512 83.83 -8.61 -27.03
C PHE A 512 84.48 -10.01 -27.03
N SER A 513 84.53 -10.70 -28.17
CA SER A 513 85.10 -12.06 -28.31
C SER A 513 86.40 -12.12 -29.12
N ASN A 514 86.99 -10.99 -29.54
CA ASN A 514 88.24 -10.95 -30.31
C ASN A 514 89.36 -10.17 -29.58
N PHE A 515 89.54 -10.46 -28.29
CA PHE A 515 90.78 -10.10 -27.59
C PHE A 515 91.21 -11.28 -26.70
N GLY A 516 92.23 -12.01 -27.17
CA GLY A 516 93.03 -12.95 -26.36
C GLY A 516 92.92 -14.43 -26.74
N HIS A 517 93.74 -14.91 -27.69
CA HIS A 517 94.95 -15.69 -27.37
C HIS A 517 95.78 -15.97 -28.65
N ARG A 518 97.07 -15.61 -28.62
CA ARG A 518 98.12 -15.99 -29.57
C ARG A 518 98.88 -17.18 -28.99
N GLN A 519 99.05 -18.24 -29.77
CA GLN A 519 100.16 -19.22 -29.80
C GLN A 519 100.07 -19.82 -31.22
N GLY A 520 101.09 -19.92 -32.07
CA GLY A 520 102.49 -20.22 -31.82
C GLY A 520 102.80 -21.50 -32.58
N THR A 521 103.20 -21.38 -33.84
CA THR A 521 104.12 -22.22 -34.65
C THR A 521 104.22 -21.61 -36.03
#